data_AF-A0A0A0EEB2-F1
#
_entry.id   AF-A0A0A0EEB2-F1
#
_cell.length_a   1.000
_cell.length_b   1.000
_cell.length_c   1.000
_cell.angle_alpha   90.00
_cell.angle_beta   90.00
_cell.angle_gamma   90.00
#
_symmetry.space_group_name_H-M   'P 1'
#
loop_
_entity.id
_entity.type
_entity.pdbx_description
1 polymer ?
#
loop_
_entity_poly.entity_id
_entity_poly.type
_entity_poly.pdbx_seq_one_letter_code
_entity_poly.pdbx_strand_id
1 'polypeptide(L)'
;MHFTVNYFRGDEDPKSGPVKVGWLLGETDSPVIYDAPRRVNSRNARREHAKSASRCPAVLNLESRYFEVPVPFDINIGFERDRDGRPVLKNLSGSASTIRGSTLGKRISITNETEWRYPDRPIIQLKLPYLFIADEPVYLTQLDAYLHYRRQPLPGTIFGGRFPINVWPRPLMWAFEWHDTTKPITLKRGEPLFYCQFEFDNPERTVQLVEAEMTDELSTYIKHIGGAVNYVNQTFSLFEAAEKVRPQTLLSPRKP
;
A
#
# COMPACT_ATOMS: atom_id res chain seq x y z
N MET A 1 -18.02 -17.99 -7.00
CA MET A 1 -16.75 -18.28 -7.70
C MET A 1 -15.68 -18.42 -6.62
N HIS A 2 -15.13 -19.62 -6.43
CA HIS A 2 -14.09 -19.88 -5.42
C HIS A 2 -12.72 -19.66 -6.07
N PHE A 3 -12.02 -18.61 -5.65
CA PHE A 3 -10.61 -18.43 -5.98
C PHE A 3 -9.79 -19.06 -4.85
N THR A 4 -9.23 -20.23 -5.10
CA THR A 4 -8.26 -20.85 -4.19
C THR A 4 -6.89 -20.68 -4.79
N VAL A 5 -6.10 -19.77 -4.22
CA VAL A 5 -4.68 -19.65 -4.57
C VAL A 5 -3.93 -20.66 -3.71
N ASN A 6 -3.75 -21.87 -4.23
CA ASN A 6 -2.85 -22.86 -3.64
C ASN A 6 -1.50 -22.68 -4.30
N TYR A 7 -0.50 -22.24 -3.53
CA TYR A 7 0.88 -22.19 -4.01
C TYR A 7 1.73 -23.13 -3.15
N PHE A 8 2.56 -23.93 -3.82
CA PHE A 8 3.42 -24.93 -3.20
C PHE A 8 4.85 -24.40 -3.16
N ARG A 9 5.44 -24.42 -1.96
CA ARG A 9 6.83 -24.05 -1.70
C ARG A 9 7.80 -24.86 -2.58
N GLY A 10 8.80 -24.20 -3.16
CA GLY A 10 9.87 -24.85 -3.91
C GLY A 10 10.98 -25.39 -3.00
N ASP A 11 11.77 -26.34 -3.50
CA ASP A 11 12.85 -26.95 -2.70
C ASP A 11 13.98 -25.98 -2.33
N GLU A 12 14.18 -24.93 -3.12
CA GLU A 12 15.22 -23.90 -2.93
C GLU A 12 14.79 -22.72 -2.02
N ASP A 13 13.54 -22.68 -1.56
CA ASP A 13 13.03 -21.56 -0.75
C ASP A 13 13.63 -21.53 0.68
N PRO A 14 14.10 -20.39 1.21
CA PRO A 14 14.72 -20.28 2.54
C PRO A 14 13.86 -20.82 3.70
N LYS A 15 14.32 -21.93 4.32
CA LYS A 15 13.59 -22.69 5.36
C LYS A 15 13.74 -22.13 6.79
N SER A 16 14.64 -21.19 7.01
CA SER A 16 14.90 -20.60 8.33
C SER A 16 15.40 -19.14 8.22
N GLY A 17 15.41 -18.42 9.34
CA GLY A 17 15.85 -17.02 9.41
C GLY A 17 14.73 -16.01 9.10
N PRO A 18 15.03 -14.69 9.15
CA PRO A 18 14.06 -13.66 8.82
C PRO A 18 13.67 -13.73 7.34
N VAL A 19 12.41 -13.43 7.04
CA VAL A 19 11.93 -13.20 5.67
C VAL A 19 12.39 -11.82 5.23
N LYS A 20 13.12 -11.75 4.12
CA LYS A 20 13.54 -10.45 3.55
C LYS A 20 12.45 -9.93 2.64
N VAL A 21 12.00 -8.71 2.91
CA VAL A 21 11.11 -7.97 2.04
C VAL A 21 11.82 -6.71 1.59
N GLY A 22 11.97 -6.55 0.28
CA GLY A 22 12.51 -5.36 -0.34
C GLY A 22 11.42 -4.30 -0.46
N TRP A 23 11.74 -3.05 -0.13
CA TRP A 23 10.93 -1.89 -0.52
C TRP A 23 11.76 -0.96 -1.39
N LEU A 24 11.12 -0.33 -2.37
CA LEU A 24 11.74 0.64 -3.26
C LEU A 24 10.69 1.57 -3.85
N LEU A 25 11.13 2.65 -4.47
CA LEU A 25 10.26 3.52 -5.26
C LEU A 25 10.38 3.15 -6.74
N GLY A 26 9.24 2.95 -7.40
CA GLY A 26 9.16 2.93 -8.86
C GLY A 26 9.44 4.31 -9.46
N GLU A 27 9.35 4.37 -10.79
CA GLU A 27 9.56 5.63 -11.51
C GLU A 27 8.53 6.70 -11.08
N THR A 28 9.04 7.83 -10.59
CA THR A 28 8.21 8.93 -10.10
C THR A 28 8.96 10.25 -10.13
N ASP A 29 8.22 11.33 -10.39
CA ASP A 29 8.73 12.68 -10.13
C ASP A 29 8.96 12.87 -8.63
N SER A 30 10.05 13.57 -8.28
CA SER A 30 10.37 14.02 -6.92
C SER A 30 10.38 12.91 -5.85
N PRO A 31 11.18 11.83 -6.00
CA PRO A 31 11.19 10.70 -5.06
C PRO A 31 11.55 11.10 -3.60
N VAL A 32 12.26 12.22 -3.42
CA VAL A 32 12.69 12.75 -2.11
C VAL A 32 11.54 13.06 -1.13
N ILE A 33 10.30 13.18 -1.60
CA ILE A 33 9.14 13.46 -0.72
C ILE A 33 8.55 12.21 -0.08
N TYR A 34 8.94 11.03 -0.57
CA TYR A 34 8.41 9.74 -0.14
C TYR A 34 9.33 9.15 0.94
N ASP A 35 8.90 9.24 2.19
CA ASP A 35 9.65 8.67 3.31
C ASP A 35 9.61 7.14 3.26
N ALA A 36 10.64 6.50 3.82
CA ALA A 36 10.71 5.04 3.92
C ALA A 36 9.53 4.47 4.71
N PRO A 37 9.01 3.27 4.35
CA PRO A 37 8.07 2.55 5.21
C PRO A 37 8.70 2.25 6.55
N ARG A 38 7.92 2.34 7.63
CA ARG A 38 8.41 2.19 9.01
C ARG A 38 7.66 1.08 9.71
N ARG A 39 8.30 0.36 10.62
CA ARG A 39 7.56 -0.56 11.49
C ARG A 39 6.63 0.25 12.40
N VAL A 40 5.36 -0.12 12.46
CA VAL A 40 4.39 0.48 13.38
C VAL A 40 4.92 0.31 14.80
N ASN A 41 4.87 1.40 15.58
CA ASN A 41 5.31 1.36 16.96
C ASN A 41 4.42 2.23 17.85
N SER A 42 4.08 1.68 19.00
CA SER A 42 3.29 2.35 20.04
C SER A 42 4.22 2.93 21.11
N ARG A 43 5.18 3.79 20.72
CA ARG A 43 6.23 4.32 21.62
C ARG A 43 5.68 5.08 22.82
N ASN A 44 4.58 5.81 22.64
CA ASN A 44 3.95 6.63 23.68
C ASN A 44 2.95 5.84 24.55
N ALA A 45 2.75 4.55 24.29
CA ALA A 45 1.77 3.76 25.01
C ALA A 45 2.27 3.48 26.44
N ARG A 46 1.39 3.68 27.43
CA ARG A 46 1.72 3.46 28.85
C ARG A 46 2.06 1.99 29.12
N ARG A 47 3.14 1.74 29.85
CA ARG A 47 3.66 0.39 30.18
C ARG A 47 3.87 0.17 31.69
N GLU A 48 3.44 1.09 32.53
CA GLU A 48 3.65 1.01 33.98
C GLU A 48 2.90 -0.19 34.60
N HIS A 49 1.63 -0.39 34.24
CA HIS A 49 0.83 -1.47 34.77
C HIS A 49 1.15 -2.82 34.08
N ALA A 50 1.32 -3.89 34.85
CA ALA A 50 1.63 -5.23 34.34
C ALA A 50 0.56 -5.81 33.40
N LYS A 51 -0.69 -5.36 33.54
CA LYS A 51 -1.83 -5.75 32.68
C LYS A 51 -2.16 -4.72 31.59
N SER A 52 -1.27 -3.79 31.28
CA SER A 52 -1.46 -2.84 30.17
C SER A 52 -1.54 -3.58 28.83
N ALA A 53 -2.38 -3.11 27.90
CA ALA A 53 -2.45 -3.61 26.53
C ALA A 53 -1.08 -3.54 25.84
N SER A 54 -0.28 -2.52 26.16
CA SER A 54 1.11 -2.32 25.69
C SER A 54 2.09 -3.39 26.18
N ARG A 55 1.66 -4.33 27.04
CA ARG A 55 2.42 -5.51 27.49
C ARG A 55 1.76 -6.82 27.08
N CYS A 56 0.58 -6.79 26.46
CA CYS A 56 -0.11 -8.00 26.04
C CYS A 56 0.68 -8.67 24.91
N PRO A 57 1.16 -9.93 25.07
CA PRO A 57 1.96 -10.59 24.06
C PRO A 57 1.25 -10.72 22.71
N ALA A 58 -0.07 -10.97 22.71
CA ALA A 58 -0.86 -11.06 21.49
C ALA A 58 -0.92 -9.72 20.74
N VAL A 59 -1.09 -8.61 21.46
CA VAL A 59 -1.10 -7.26 20.88
C VAL A 59 0.27 -6.93 20.31
N LEU A 60 1.33 -7.12 21.09
CA LEU A 60 2.71 -6.83 20.66
C LEU A 60 3.12 -7.70 19.46
N ASN A 61 2.75 -8.97 19.44
CA ASN A 61 3.02 -9.85 18.30
C ASN A 61 2.32 -9.33 17.05
N LEU A 62 1.03 -9.02 17.12
CA LEU A 62 0.27 -8.51 15.98
C LEU A 62 0.79 -7.17 15.49
N GLU A 63 0.94 -6.18 16.38
CA GLU A 63 1.40 -4.83 16.02
C GLU A 63 2.79 -4.85 15.39
N SER A 64 3.67 -5.75 15.84
CA SER A 64 5.02 -5.88 15.28
C SER A 64 5.03 -6.29 13.79
N ARG A 65 3.93 -6.83 13.27
CA ARG A 65 3.81 -7.29 11.88
C ARG A 65 3.41 -6.19 10.90
N TYR A 66 3.04 -5.01 11.38
CA TYR A 66 2.63 -3.90 10.53
C TYR A 66 3.79 -2.97 10.19
N PHE A 67 3.82 -2.58 8.92
CA PHE A 67 4.69 -1.53 8.40
C PHE A 67 3.83 -0.42 7.84
N GLU A 68 3.97 0.79 8.35
CA GLU A 68 3.25 1.95 7.84
C GLU A 68 3.94 2.54 6.61
N VAL A 69 3.13 2.90 5.63
CA VAL A 69 3.53 3.80 4.55
C VAL A 69 3.01 5.20 4.92
N PRO A 70 3.89 6.21 5.02
CA PRO A 70 3.49 7.55 5.42
C PRO A 70 2.82 8.31 4.28
N VAL A 71 2.00 9.30 4.65
CA VAL A 71 1.43 10.28 3.72
C VAL A 71 2.58 11.13 3.13
N PRO A 72 2.76 11.21 1.80
CA PRO A 72 3.89 11.91 1.20
C PRO A 72 3.76 13.44 1.18
N PHE A 73 2.53 13.97 1.25
CA PHE A 73 2.23 15.40 1.24
C PHE A 73 0.85 15.67 1.85
N ASP A 74 0.63 16.90 2.33
CA ASP A 74 -0.67 17.29 2.89
C ASP A 74 -1.78 17.20 1.83
N ILE A 75 -2.90 16.59 2.20
CA ILE A 75 -4.11 16.49 1.39
C ILE A 75 -5.28 17.02 2.22
N ASN A 76 -6.06 17.91 1.63
CA ASN A 76 -7.31 18.39 2.21
C ASN A 76 -8.29 18.59 1.05
N ILE A 77 -9.13 17.59 0.83
CA ILE A 77 -10.00 17.53 -0.34
C ILE A 77 -11.46 17.35 0.08
N GLY A 78 -12.35 17.94 -0.72
CA GLY A 78 -13.79 17.74 -0.65
C GLY A 78 -14.29 17.08 -1.93
N PHE A 79 -15.47 16.46 -1.82
CA PHE A 79 -16.21 15.94 -2.96
C PHE A 79 -17.28 16.95 -3.37
N GLU A 80 -17.37 17.24 -4.67
CA GLU A 80 -18.46 18.04 -5.24
C GLU A 80 -18.92 17.39 -6.56
N ARG A 81 -20.09 17.80 -7.03
CA ARG A 81 -20.50 17.58 -8.42
C ARG A 81 -20.39 18.90 -9.17
N ASP A 82 -19.85 18.87 -10.38
CA ASP A 82 -19.79 20.04 -11.24
C ASP A 82 -21.17 20.43 -11.79
N ARG A 83 -21.23 21.43 -12.67
CA ARG A 83 -22.48 21.92 -13.26
C ARG A 83 -23.19 20.88 -14.13
N ASP A 84 -22.45 19.91 -14.66
CA ASP A 84 -22.97 18.81 -15.47
C ASP A 84 -23.30 17.58 -14.62
N GLY A 85 -23.19 17.70 -13.28
CA GLY A 85 -23.43 16.62 -12.34
C GLY A 85 -22.28 15.63 -12.22
N ARG A 86 -21.12 15.89 -12.84
CA ARG A 86 -19.98 14.96 -12.81
C ARG A 86 -19.23 15.06 -11.49
N PRO A 87 -18.76 13.94 -10.94
CA PRO A 87 -18.03 13.95 -9.69
C PRO A 87 -16.64 14.57 -9.84
N VAL A 88 -16.29 15.51 -8.96
CA VAL A 88 -15.01 16.22 -8.95
C VAL A 88 -14.41 16.32 -7.56
N LEU A 89 -13.09 16.44 -7.50
CA LEU A 89 -12.36 16.70 -6.26
C LEU A 89 -12.04 18.19 -6.14
N LYS A 90 -12.36 18.76 -4.99
CA LYS A 90 -12.03 20.15 -4.66
C LYS A 90 -10.88 20.21 -3.67
N ASN A 91 -9.85 20.99 -3.98
CA ASN A 91 -8.80 21.30 -3.01
C ASN A 91 -9.31 22.35 -2.01
N LEU A 92 -9.55 21.94 -0.78
CA LEU A 92 -10.12 22.79 0.27
C LEU A 92 -9.07 23.68 0.95
N SER A 93 -7.77 23.45 0.71
CA SER A 93 -6.71 24.30 1.25
C SER A 93 -6.51 25.60 0.45
N GLY A 94 -7.06 25.71 -0.76
CA GLY A 94 -6.91 26.92 -1.59
C GLY A 94 -5.45 27.38 -1.72
N SER A 95 -5.19 28.66 -1.42
CA SER A 95 -3.83 29.24 -1.44
C SER A 95 -2.91 28.72 -0.34
N ALA A 96 -3.44 28.11 0.72
CA ALA A 96 -2.65 27.47 1.78
C ALA A 96 -2.22 26.04 1.41
N SER A 97 -2.56 25.55 0.21
CA SER A 97 -2.14 24.22 -0.24
C SER A 97 -0.64 24.18 -0.51
N THR A 98 0.05 23.20 0.07
CA THR A 98 1.49 22.98 -0.12
C THR A 98 1.81 22.25 -1.42
N ILE A 99 0.79 21.76 -2.14
CA ILE A 99 0.89 21.11 -3.44
C ILE A 99 0.08 21.88 -4.48
N ARG A 100 0.67 22.13 -5.67
CA ARG A 100 -0.06 22.75 -6.77
C ARG A 100 -1.20 21.85 -7.23
N GLY A 101 -2.36 22.43 -7.55
CA GLY A 101 -3.55 21.66 -7.97
C GLY A 101 -3.30 20.75 -9.18
N SER A 102 -2.51 21.21 -10.16
CA SER A 102 -2.12 20.38 -11.32
C SER A 102 -1.28 19.17 -10.94
N THR A 103 -0.40 19.30 -9.94
CA THR A 103 0.39 18.18 -9.41
C THR A 103 -0.48 17.24 -8.59
N LEU A 104 -1.40 17.78 -7.78
CA LEU A 104 -2.34 16.98 -7.00
C LEU A 104 -3.20 16.10 -7.93
N GLY A 105 -3.78 16.68 -8.99
CA GLY A 105 -4.60 15.94 -9.95
C GLY A 105 -3.88 14.84 -10.74
N LYS A 106 -2.54 14.86 -10.82
CA LYS A 106 -1.75 13.74 -11.38
C LYS A 106 -1.61 12.56 -10.41
N ARG A 107 -1.74 12.82 -9.10
CA ARG A 107 -1.52 11.84 -8.03
C ARG A 107 -2.82 11.28 -7.48
N ILE A 108 -3.86 12.11 -7.38
CA ILE A 108 -5.19 11.71 -6.89
C ILE A 108 -6.23 11.85 -8.00
N SER A 109 -7.00 10.80 -8.20
CA SER A 109 -8.09 10.77 -9.18
C SER A 109 -9.33 10.14 -8.57
N ILE A 110 -10.49 10.61 -9.01
CA ILE A 110 -11.74 9.89 -8.83
C ILE A 110 -11.86 8.84 -9.92
N THR A 111 -12.25 7.63 -9.54
CA THR A 111 -12.55 6.55 -10.51
C THR A 111 -13.88 6.84 -11.20
N ASN A 112 -14.12 6.18 -12.33
CA ASN A 112 -15.38 6.33 -13.05
C ASN A 112 -16.57 5.96 -12.14
N GLU A 113 -17.65 6.74 -12.18
CA GLU A 113 -18.85 6.52 -11.38
C GLU A 113 -19.46 5.13 -11.59
N THR A 114 -19.34 4.56 -12.80
CA THR A 114 -19.80 3.20 -13.09
C THR A 114 -18.97 2.10 -12.41
N GLU A 115 -17.76 2.42 -11.94
CA GLU A 115 -16.87 1.48 -11.23
C GLU A 115 -17.08 1.53 -9.72
N TRP A 116 -17.90 2.45 -9.21
CA TRP A 116 -18.15 2.54 -7.79
C TRP A 116 -18.92 1.33 -7.29
N ARG A 117 -18.47 0.75 -6.17
CA ARG A 117 -19.16 -0.36 -5.53
C ARG A 117 -20.58 0.02 -5.10
N TYR A 118 -20.77 1.27 -4.69
CA TYR A 118 -22.06 1.85 -4.35
C TYR A 118 -22.24 3.19 -5.10
N PRO A 119 -23.41 3.45 -5.69
CA PRO A 119 -23.64 4.67 -6.49
C PRO A 119 -23.45 5.98 -5.74
N ASP A 120 -23.59 5.96 -4.42
CA ASP A 120 -23.48 7.12 -3.53
C ASP A 120 -22.11 7.25 -2.85
N ARG A 121 -21.15 6.35 -3.16
CA ARG A 121 -19.83 6.32 -2.50
C ARG A 121 -18.70 6.41 -3.53
N PRO A 122 -18.23 7.63 -3.80
CA PRO A 122 -17.11 7.86 -4.70
C PRO A 122 -15.87 7.08 -4.29
N ILE A 123 -15.21 6.45 -5.27
CA ILE A 123 -13.90 5.83 -5.06
C ILE A 123 -12.82 6.77 -5.58
N ILE A 124 -11.92 7.18 -4.70
CA ILE A 124 -10.71 7.92 -5.06
C ILE A 124 -9.49 7.00 -5.02
N GLN A 125 -8.49 7.32 -5.83
CA GLN A 125 -7.21 6.61 -5.84
C GLN A 125 -6.07 7.61 -5.75
N LEU A 126 -5.21 7.45 -4.74
CA LEU A 126 -3.91 8.10 -4.65
C LEU A 126 -2.83 7.15 -5.16
N LYS A 127 -2.18 7.52 -6.27
CA LYS A 127 -1.07 6.77 -6.87
C LYS A 127 0.20 6.97 -6.06
N LEU A 128 0.83 5.86 -5.65
CA LEU A 128 2.07 5.88 -4.88
C LEU A 128 3.14 5.03 -5.57
N PRO A 129 4.41 5.47 -5.53
CA PRO A 129 5.49 4.73 -6.19
C PRO A 129 6.04 3.58 -5.35
N TYR A 130 5.51 3.30 -4.15
CA TYR A 130 6.02 2.22 -3.31
C TYR A 130 5.81 0.85 -3.96
N LEU A 131 6.91 0.13 -4.13
CA LEU A 131 6.98 -1.26 -4.55
C LEU A 131 7.47 -2.10 -3.37
N PHE A 132 6.92 -3.30 -3.25
CA PHE A 132 7.41 -4.33 -2.34
C PHE A 132 7.71 -5.59 -3.14
N ILE A 133 8.84 -6.24 -2.84
CA ILE A 133 9.35 -7.41 -3.55
C ILE A 133 9.89 -8.43 -2.56
N ALA A 134 9.89 -9.70 -2.95
CA ALA A 134 10.51 -10.79 -2.18
C ALA A 134 11.03 -11.88 -3.11
N ASP A 135 12.11 -12.55 -2.71
CA ASP A 135 12.65 -13.68 -3.45
C ASP A 135 11.90 -14.99 -3.16
N GLU A 136 11.27 -15.09 -2.00
CA GLU A 136 10.48 -16.23 -1.53
C GLU A 136 8.97 -15.89 -1.48
N PRO A 137 8.07 -16.89 -1.39
CA PRO A 137 6.63 -16.67 -1.31
C PRO A 137 6.20 -15.74 -0.16
N VAL A 138 5.76 -14.54 -0.51
CA VAL A 138 5.27 -13.53 0.44
C VAL A 138 4.04 -12.85 -0.13
N TYR A 139 2.95 -12.83 0.64
CA TYR A 139 1.78 -12.01 0.36
C TYR A 139 1.87 -10.69 1.11
N LEU A 140 1.65 -9.59 0.41
CA LEU A 140 1.38 -8.29 1.03
C LEU A 140 -0.13 -8.14 1.19
N THR A 141 -0.56 -7.74 2.37
CA THR A 141 -1.91 -7.26 2.65
C THR A 141 -1.86 -5.78 3.02
N GLN A 142 -2.57 -4.94 2.26
CA GLN A 142 -2.75 -3.52 2.53
C GLN A 142 -3.99 -3.32 3.41
N LEU A 143 -3.83 -2.61 4.53
CA LEU A 143 -4.85 -2.41 5.56
C LEU A 143 -4.97 -0.93 5.92
N ASP A 144 -6.10 -0.53 6.50
CA ASP A 144 -6.22 0.80 7.09
C ASP A 144 -5.20 1.01 8.23
N ALA A 145 -4.82 2.25 8.45
CA ALA A 145 -3.95 2.63 9.56
C ALA A 145 -4.72 2.70 10.89
N TYR A 146 -5.42 1.62 11.24
CA TYR A 146 -6.44 1.62 12.30
C TYR A 146 -5.90 1.85 13.72
N LEU A 147 -4.58 1.71 13.93
CA LEU A 147 -3.92 2.03 15.22
C LEU A 147 -3.55 3.51 15.33
N HIS A 148 -3.74 4.30 14.26
CA HIS A 148 -3.46 5.72 14.23
C HIS A 148 -4.74 6.55 14.41
N TYR A 149 -4.83 7.24 15.56
CA TYR A 149 -5.94 8.15 15.85
C TYR A 149 -5.74 9.50 15.16
N ARG A 150 -6.43 9.71 14.04
CA ARG A 150 -6.44 11.00 13.36
C ARG A 150 -7.26 12.03 14.13
N ARG A 151 -6.82 13.30 14.10
CA ARG A 151 -7.62 14.42 14.63
C ARG A 151 -8.98 14.55 13.93
N GLN A 152 -8.99 14.31 12.62
CA GLN A 152 -10.19 14.21 11.81
C GLN A 152 -10.25 12.79 11.25
N PRO A 153 -11.16 11.93 11.75
CA PRO A 153 -11.35 10.59 11.22
C PRO A 153 -11.68 10.63 9.72
N LEU A 154 -11.21 9.63 8.98
CA LEU A 154 -11.52 9.51 7.56
C LEU A 154 -13.01 9.18 7.38
N PRO A 155 -13.71 9.83 6.44
CA PRO A 155 -15.16 9.69 6.23
C PRO A 155 -15.53 8.47 5.36
N GLY A 156 -14.87 7.34 5.57
CA GLY A 156 -14.93 6.19 4.68
C GLY A 156 -13.87 5.15 5.01
N THR A 157 -13.59 4.25 4.07
CA THR A 157 -12.61 3.17 4.29
C THR A 157 -11.78 2.89 3.06
N ILE A 158 -10.58 2.36 3.26
CA ILE A 158 -9.68 1.92 2.20
C ILE A 158 -10.20 0.63 1.56
N PHE A 159 -9.96 0.46 0.25
CA PHE A 159 -9.98 -0.86 -0.37
C PHE A 159 -8.67 -1.59 -0.03
N GLY A 160 -8.71 -2.42 1.01
CA GLY A 160 -7.62 -3.34 1.30
C GLY A 160 -7.45 -4.37 0.19
N GLY A 161 -6.20 -4.78 -0.07
CA GLY A 161 -5.86 -5.75 -1.10
C GLY A 161 -4.77 -6.70 -0.63
N ARG A 162 -4.84 -7.97 -1.06
CA ARG A 162 -3.87 -9.02 -0.76
C ARG A 162 -3.33 -9.62 -2.04
N PHE A 163 -2.01 -9.65 -2.23
CA PHE A 163 -1.38 -10.18 -3.45
C PHE A 163 0.07 -10.65 -3.21
N PRO A 164 0.58 -11.62 -4.00
CA PRO A 164 1.93 -12.16 -3.83
C PRO A 164 2.97 -11.18 -4.39
N ILE A 165 3.87 -10.66 -3.55
CA ILE A 165 4.90 -9.69 -3.97
C ILE A 165 6.14 -10.34 -4.58
N ASN A 166 6.28 -11.66 -4.45
CA ASN A 166 7.31 -12.42 -5.14
C ASN A 166 6.96 -12.67 -6.60
N VAL A 167 5.67 -12.80 -6.95
CA VAL A 167 5.23 -13.03 -8.34
C VAL A 167 4.64 -11.77 -8.97
N TRP A 168 3.83 -11.03 -8.23
CA TRP A 168 3.08 -9.88 -8.76
C TRP A 168 3.39 -8.56 -8.03
N PRO A 169 4.67 -8.15 -7.95
CA PRO A 169 5.01 -6.85 -7.41
C PRO A 169 4.42 -5.73 -8.28
N ARG A 170 3.78 -4.75 -7.65
CA ARG A 170 3.17 -3.60 -8.33
C ARG A 170 3.19 -2.36 -7.44
N PRO A 171 3.25 -1.15 -8.03
CA PRO A 171 3.15 0.07 -7.24
C PRO A 171 1.85 0.10 -6.46
N LEU A 172 1.92 0.50 -5.19
CA LEU A 172 0.73 0.59 -4.36
C LEU A 172 -0.14 1.79 -4.77
N MET A 173 -1.45 1.59 -4.63
CA MET A 173 -2.41 2.68 -4.68
C MET A 173 -3.15 2.72 -3.35
N TRP A 174 -3.43 3.92 -2.86
CA TRP A 174 -4.38 4.08 -1.77
C TRP A 174 -5.74 4.39 -2.38
N ALA A 175 -6.56 3.34 -2.51
CA ALA A 175 -7.93 3.43 -2.98
C ALA A 175 -8.87 3.58 -1.79
N PHE A 176 -9.77 4.55 -1.83
CA PHE A 176 -10.64 4.89 -0.69
C PHE A 176 -12.10 5.05 -1.14
N GLU A 177 -13.01 4.32 -0.49
CA GLU A 177 -14.46 4.42 -0.63
C GLU A 177 -14.96 5.53 0.29
N TRP A 178 -15.38 6.65 -0.29
CA TRP A 178 -15.81 7.83 0.46
C TRP A 178 -17.28 7.70 0.83
N HIS A 179 -17.54 7.28 2.08
CA HIS A 179 -18.88 7.02 2.58
C HIS A 179 -19.66 8.31 2.90
N ASP A 180 -19.05 9.25 3.61
CA ASP A 180 -19.68 10.53 3.98
C ASP A 180 -19.02 11.68 3.23
N THR A 181 -19.53 11.97 2.03
CA THR A 181 -19.00 13.01 1.12
C THR A 181 -19.20 14.44 1.63
N THR A 182 -19.98 14.63 2.69
CA THR A 182 -20.13 15.94 3.35
C THR A 182 -18.93 16.31 4.21
N LYS A 183 -18.10 15.33 4.57
CA LYS A 183 -16.89 15.51 5.37
C LYS A 183 -15.64 15.41 4.49
N PRO A 184 -14.64 16.27 4.70
CA PRO A 184 -13.41 16.27 3.90
C PRO A 184 -12.53 15.07 4.21
N ILE A 185 -11.64 14.75 3.27
CA ILE A 185 -10.48 13.90 3.53
C ILE A 185 -9.29 14.82 3.86
N THR A 186 -8.80 14.72 5.09
CA THR A 186 -7.63 15.44 5.58
C THR A 186 -6.53 14.45 5.95
N LEU A 187 -5.40 14.52 5.26
CA LEU A 187 -4.20 13.73 5.52
C LEU A 187 -3.00 14.67 5.70
N LYS A 188 -2.17 14.44 6.72
CA LYS A 188 -0.97 15.24 6.95
C LYS A 188 0.29 14.46 6.62
N ARG A 189 1.24 15.13 5.97
CA ARG A 189 2.52 14.53 5.59
C ARG A 189 3.19 13.88 6.80
N GLY A 190 3.70 12.68 6.62
CA GLY A 190 4.40 11.91 7.65
C GLY A 190 3.49 11.12 8.61
N GLU A 191 2.19 11.39 8.64
CA GLU A 191 1.22 10.53 9.32
C GLU A 191 1.13 9.17 8.60
N PRO A 192 0.77 8.08 9.29
CA PRO A 192 0.51 6.80 8.65
C PRO A 192 -0.64 6.92 7.65
N LEU A 193 -0.44 6.53 6.38
CA LEU A 193 -1.51 6.49 5.38
C LEU A 193 -2.26 5.17 5.41
N PHE A 194 -1.52 4.06 5.41
CA PHE A 194 -2.01 2.69 5.51
C PHE A 194 -0.92 1.77 6.09
N TYR A 195 -1.29 0.55 6.44
CA TYR A 195 -0.36 -0.49 6.86
C TYR A 195 -0.17 -1.55 5.76
N CYS A 196 1.03 -2.09 5.70
CA CYS A 196 1.39 -3.31 5.01
C CYS A 196 1.64 -4.40 6.05
N GLN A 197 1.01 -5.55 5.85
CA GLN A 197 1.29 -6.80 6.56
C GLN A 197 1.85 -7.80 5.55
N PHE A 198 2.82 -8.61 5.98
CA PHE A 198 3.41 -9.65 5.15
C PHE A 198 3.08 -11.04 5.71
N GLU A 199 2.59 -11.93 4.86
CA GLU A 199 2.23 -13.31 5.18
C GLU A 199 3.13 -14.28 4.39
N PHE A 200 3.58 -15.33 5.06
CA PHE A 200 4.54 -16.34 4.56
C PHE A 200 4.37 -17.64 5.36
N ASP A 201 4.88 -18.76 4.85
CA ASP A 201 4.56 -20.13 5.31
C ASP A 201 4.87 -20.43 6.79
N ASN A 202 5.73 -19.65 7.46
CA ASN A 202 6.03 -19.82 8.88
C ASN A 202 5.78 -18.53 9.68
N PRO A 203 4.68 -18.44 10.45
CA PRO A 203 4.32 -17.23 11.18
C PRO A 203 5.30 -16.86 12.30
N GLU A 204 6.19 -17.76 12.74
CA GLU A 204 7.24 -17.48 13.73
C GLU A 204 8.43 -16.72 13.14
N ARG A 205 8.58 -16.70 11.81
CA ARG A 205 9.64 -15.90 11.16
C ARG A 205 9.30 -14.41 11.28
N THR A 206 10.34 -13.61 11.39
CA THR A 206 10.23 -12.14 11.42
C THR A 206 10.48 -11.56 10.04
N VAL A 207 9.88 -10.41 9.76
CA VAL A 207 10.15 -9.65 8.53
C VAL A 207 11.35 -8.73 8.74
N GLN A 208 12.37 -8.88 7.90
CA GLN A 208 13.42 -7.90 7.70
C GLN A 208 13.08 -7.05 6.48
N LEU A 209 12.68 -5.80 6.71
CA LEU A 209 12.42 -4.85 5.64
C LEU A 209 13.75 -4.19 5.21
N VAL A 210 14.05 -4.22 3.91
CA VAL A 210 15.32 -3.76 3.33
C VAL A 210 15.03 -2.81 2.18
N GLU A 211 15.73 -1.68 2.10
CA GLU A 211 15.66 -0.83 0.89
C GLU A 211 16.34 -1.57 -0.27
N ALA A 212 15.65 -1.72 -1.39
CA ALA A 212 16.12 -2.47 -2.55
C ALA A 212 16.48 -1.54 -3.71
N GLU A 213 17.34 -2.02 -4.61
CA GLU A 213 17.67 -1.36 -5.86
C GLU A 213 16.69 -1.76 -6.96
N MET A 214 16.35 -0.81 -7.84
CA MET A 214 15.67 -1.10 -9.09
C MET A 214 16.69 -1.63 -10.10
N THR A 215 16.94 -2.95 -10.10
CA THR A 215 17.80 -3.58 -11.10
C THR A 215 17.16 -3.56 -12.50
N ASP A 216 17.97 -3.72 -13.55
CA ASP A 216 17.45 -3.76 -14.93
C ASP A 216 16.49 -4.95 -15.15
N GLU A 217 16.79 -6.10 -14.56
CA GLU A 217 15.95 -7.30 -14.58
C GLU A 217 14.60 -7.04 -13.88
N LEU A 218 14.62 -6.42 -12.70
CA LEU A 218 13.40 -6.06 -11.97
C LEU A 218 12.57 -5.02 -12.75
N SER A 219 13.21 -3.98 -13.27
CA SER A 219 12.54 -2.95 -14.09
C SER A 219 11.86 -3.55 -15.32
N THR A 220 12.55 -4.44 -16.01
CA THR A 220 12.02 -5.18 -17.17
C THR A 220 10.83 -6.04 -16.78
N TYR A 221 10.95 -6.78 -15.68
CA TYR A 221 9.89 -7.64 -15.17
C TYR A 221 8.63 -6.85 -14.76
N ILE A 222 8.79 -5.75 -14.01
CA ILE A 222 7.67 -4.88 -13.60
C ILE A 222 6.96 -4.29 -14.82
N LYS A 223 7.70 -3.86 -15.84
CA LYS A 223 7.12 -3.36 -17.10
C LYS A 223 6.35 -4.45 -17.84
N HIS A 224 6.87 -5.68 -17.83
CA HIS A 224 6.23 -6.83 -18.49
C HIS A 224 4.86 -7.15 -17.87
N ILE A 225 4.76 -7.20 -16.54
CA ILE A 225 3.51 -7.56 -15.85
C ILE A 225 2.56 -6.38 -15.64
N GLY A 226 3.08 -5.15 -15.52
CA GLY A 226 2.32 -3.98 -15.09
C GLY A 226 1.20 -3.55 -16.06
N GLY A 227 1.39 -3.77 -17.37
CA GLY A 227 0.38 -3.41 -18.37
C GLY A 227 -0.82 -4.35 -18.43
N ALA A 228 -0.68 -5.59 -17.93
CA ALA A 228 -1.66 -6.65 -18.14
C ALA A 228 -3.05 -6.33 -17.58
N VAL A 229 -3.11 -5.57 -16.47
CA VAL A 229 -4.37 -5.19 -15.81
C VAL A 229 -5.29 -4.32 -16.68
N ASN A 230 -4.76 -3.67 -17.71
CA ASN A 230 -5.55 -2.87 -18.65
C ASN A 230 -6.16 -3.71 -19.79
N TYR A 231 -5.70 -4.95 -19.96
CA TYR A 231 -6.09 -5.80 -21.09
C TYR A 231 -6.94 -7.00 -20.66
N VAL A 232 -6.81 -7.45 -19.41
CA VAL A 232 -7.58 -8.59 -18.90
C VAL A 232 -8.18 -8.32 -17.53
N ASN A 233 -9.42 -8.78 -17.36
CA ASN A 233 -10.05 -8.88 -16.04
C ASN A 233 -9.47 -10.09 -15.28
N GLN A 234 -9.61 -10.11 -13.94
CA GLN A 234 -9.17 -11.22 -13.09
C GLN A 234 -7.67 -11.57 -13.25
N THR A 235 -6.82 -10.58 -13.03
CA THR A 235 -5.37 -10.62 -13.28
C THR A 235 -4.62 -11.72 -12.51
N PHE A 236 -5.22 -12.31 -11.48
CA PHE A 236 -4.64 -13.42 -10.73
C PHE A 236 -4.49 -14.69 -11.58
N SER A 237 -5.29 -14.82 -12.65
CA SER A 237 -5.12 -15.88 -13.66
C SER A 237 -3.77 -15.80 -14.39
N LEU A 238 -3.07 -14.67 -14.34
CA LEU A 238 -1.78 -14.47 -15.00
C LEU A 238 -0.57 -14.84 -14.13
N PHE A 239 -0.77 -15.24 -12.86
CA PHE A 239 0.35 -15.48 -11.96
C PHE A 239 1.29 -16.58 -12.45
N GLU A 240 0.75 -17.67 -13.02
CA GLU A 240 1.58 -18.74 -13.60
C GLU A 240 2.41 -18.25 -14.80
N ALA A 241 1.84 -17.36 -15.62
CA ALA A 241 2.56 -16.77 -16.75
C ALA A 241 3.64 -15.79 -16.28
N ALA A 242 3.35 -14.98 -15.25
CA ALA A 242 4.31 -14.07 -14.64
C ALA A 242 5.47 -14.84 -14.00
N GLU A 243 5.18 -15.92 -13.29
CA GLU A 243 6.18 -16.76 -12.64
C GLU A 243 7.19 -17.37 -13.64
N LYS A 244 6.73 -17.79 -14.83
CA LYS A 244 7.60 -18.34 -15.89
C LYS A 244 8.64 -17.36 -16.41
N VAL A 245 8.37 -16.06 -16.32
CA VAL A 245 9.26 -15.00 -16.83
C VAL A 245 9.88 -14.18 -15.69
N ARG A 246 9.65 -14.57 -14.45
CA ARG A 246 10.19 -13.92 -13.26
C ARG A 246 11.70 -14.16 -13.16
N PRO A 247 12.51 -13.12 -12.93
CA PRO A 247 13.92 -13.30 -12.56
C PRO A 247 14.08 -14.19 -11.34
N GLN A 248 15.19 -14.92 -11.25
CA GLN A 248 15.46 -15.77 -10.08
C GLN A 248 15.56 -14.93 -8.79
N THR A 249 16.18 -13.75 -8.88
CA THR A 249 16.34 -12.80 -7.78
C THR A 249 15.66 -11.49 -8.14
N LEU A 250 14.70 -11.07 -7.32
CA LEU A 250 14.09 -9.75 -7.36
C LEU A 250 14.78 -8.79 -6.38
N LEU A 251 15.16 -9.27 -5.21
CA LEU A 251 15.63 -8.42 -4.11
C LEU A 251 17.15 -8.29 -4.13
N SER A 252 17.62 -7.11 -4.54
CA SER A 252 19.00 -6.65 -4.33
C SER A 252 19.02 -5.50 -3.33
N PRO A 253 19.66 -5.65 -2.14
CA PRO A 253 19.74 -4.56 -1.17
C PRO A 253 20.47 -3.34 -1.73
N ARG A 254 19.96 -2.14 -1.45
CA ARG A 254 20.62 -0.89 -1.78
C ARG A 254 21.92 -0.75 -1.01
N LYS A 255 23.02 -0.50 -1.74
CA LYS A 255 24.30 -0.20 -1.10
C LYS A 255 24.23 1.17 -0.41
N PRO A 256 24.77 1.30 0.81
CA PRO A 256 24.80 2.56 1.55
C PRO A 256 25.62 3.64 0.86
#